data_AF-A0A1V2IPX2-F1
#
_entry.id   AF-A0A1V2IPX2-F1
#
_cell.length_a   1.000
_cell.length_b   1.000
_cell.length_c   1.000
_cell.angle_alpha   90.00
_cell.angle_beta   90.00
_cell.angle_gamma   90.00
#
_symmetry.space_group_name_H-M   'P 1'
#
loop_
_entity.id
_entity.type
_entity.pdbx_description
1 polymer ?
#
loop_
_entity_poly.entity_id
_entity_poly.type
_entity_poly.pdbx_seq_one_letter_code
_entity_poly.pdbx_strand_id
1 'polypeptide(L)' 'MNGLYKTELVHRKGPWRTADDLELATFEWVDWYNNRRIHSGCGNMPPAEFESLFYLQNEADIVAEA' A
#
# COMPACT_ATOMS: atom_id res chain seq x y z
N MET A 1 0.78 7.44 5.72
CA MET A 1 -0.28 6.90 4.83
C MET A 1 -1.42 7.89 4.59
N ASN A 2 -2.10 8.37 5.64
CA ASN A 2 -3.34 9.16 5.53
C ASN A 2 -3.22 10.45 4.68
N GLY A 3 -2.08 11.15 4.73
CA GLY A 3 -1.85 12.36 3.92
C GLY A 3 -1.81 12.11 2.40
N LEU A 4 -1.12 11.05 1.94
CA LEU A 4 -1.04 10.71 0.52
C LEU A 4 -2.42 10.28 -0.02
N TYR A 5 -3.15 9.47 0.75
CA TYR A 5 -4.51 9.06 0.41
C TYR A 5 -5.43 10.28 0.18
N LYS A 6 -5.41 11.25 1.12
CA LYS A 6 -6.21 12.48 0.99
C LYS A 6 -5.81 13.29 -0.25
N THR A 7 -4.51 13.46 -0.50
CA THR A 7 -4.02 14.25 -1.64
C THR A 7 -4.30 13.57 -2.98
N GLU A 8 -3.95 12.29 -3.13
CA GLU A 8 -3.97 11.57 -4.41
C GLU A 8 -5.37 11.06 -4.78
N LEU A 9 -6.18 10.65 -3.80
CA LEU A 9 -7.53 10.14 -4.04
C LEU A 9 -8.59 11.20 -3.74
N VAL A 10 -8.69 11.65 -2.48
CA VAL A 10 -9.83 12.45 -2.03
C VAL A 10 -9.88 13.81 -2.72
N HIS A 11 -8.77 14.54 -2.74
CA HIS A 11 -8.71 15.89 -3.30
C HIS A 11 -8.50 15.91 -4.81
N ARG A 12 -7.64 15.04 -5.34
CA ARG A 12 -7.29 15.03 -6.77
C ARG A 12 -8.34 14.37 -7.66
N LYS A 13 -8.99 13.30 -7.21
CA LYS A 13 -10.03 12.59 -8.00
C LYS A 13 -11.46 12.99 -7.62
N GLY A 14 -11.64 13.68 -6.51
CA GLY A 14 -12.93 14.24 -6.12
C GLY A 14 -13.34 15.44 -6.99
N PRO A 15 -14.55 16.00 -6.78
CA PRO A 15 -15.50 15.66 -5.71
C PRO A 15 -16.26 14.35 -5.96
N TRP A 16 -16.53 13.61 -4.88
CA TRP A 16 -17.27 12.35 -4.90
C TRP A 16 -18.76 12.60 -4.70
N ARG A 17 -19.62 11.86 -5.41
CA ARG A 17 -21.07 12.07 -5.36
C ARG A 17 -21.71 11.35 -4.16
N THR A 18 -21.18 10.18 -3.81
CA THR A 18 -21.66 9.36 -2.69
C THR A 18 -20.48 8.83 -1.87
N ALA A 19 -20.78 8.29 -0.67
CA ALA A 19 -19.81 7.55 0.11
C ALA A 19 -19.37 6.27 -0.62
N ASP A 20 -20.31 5.55 -1.22
CA ASP A 20 -20.06 4.33 -1.98
C ASP A 20 -19.04 4.53 -3.11
N ASP A 21 -19.13 5.65 -3.85
CA ASP A 21 -18.17 5.99 -4.91
C ASP A 21 -16.75 6.17 -4.33
N LEU A 22 -16.64 6.81 -3.16
CA LEU A 22 -15.37 7.01 -2.48
C LEU A 22 -14.83 5.69 -1.92
N GLU A 23 -15.69 4.82 -1.37
CA GLU A 23 -15.29 3.51 -0.86
C GLU A 23 -14.74 2.62 -1.97
N LEU A 24 -15.42 2.55 -3.11
CA LEU A 24 -14.93 1.80 -4.28
C LEU A 24 -13.56 2.33 -4.73
N ALA A 25 -13.43 3.65 -4.89
CA ALA A 25 -12.17 4.26 -5.27
C ALA A 25 -11.07 4.05 -4.22
N THR A 26 -11.43 3.92 -2.95
CA THR A 26 -10.50 3.60 -1.86
C THR A 26 -9.95 2.19 -2.01
N PHE A 27 -10.80 1.20 -2.30
CA PHE A 27 -10.35 -0.17 -2.56
C PHE A 27 -9.36 -0.23 -3.73
N GLU A 28 -9.68 0.45 -4.84
CA GLU A 28 -8.77 0.54 -5.99
C GLU A 28 -7.45 1.24 -5.64
N TRP A 29 -7.50 2.32 -4.86
CA TRP A 29 -6.30 3.05 -4.45
C TRP A 29 -5.42 2.21 -3.53
N VAL A 30 -6.01 1.47 -2.58
CA VAL A 30 -5.28 0.58 -1.66
C VAL A 30 -4.62 -0.57 -2.43
N ASP A 31 -5.36 -1.22 -3.35
CA ASP A 31 -4.81 -2.28 -4.19
C ASP A 31 -3.62 -1.76 -5.02
N TRP A 32 -3.79 -0.62 -5.70
CA TRP A 32 -2.69 0.00 -6.44
C TRP A 32 -1.52 0.36 -5.53
N TYR A 33 -1.77 0.98 -4.38
CA TYR A 33 -0.73 1.43 -3.46
C TYR A 33 0.11 0.26 -2.95
N ASN A 34 -0.53 -0.84 -2.54
CA ASN A 34 0.17 -1.96 -1.92
C ASN A 34 0.81 -2.89 -2.96
N ASN A 35 0.12 -3.15 -4.08
CA ASN A 35 0.53 -4.20 -5.01
C ASN A 35 1.21 -3.69 -6.28
N ARG A 36 1.10 -2.39 -6.61
CA ARG A 36 1.60 -1.85 -7.89
C ARG A 36 2.46 -0.59 -7.76
N ARG A 37 2.34 0.18 -6.69
CA ARG A 37 3.07 1.44 -6.51
C ARG A 37 4.53 1.16 -6.15
N ILE A 38 5.43 1.55 -7.04
CA ILE A 38 6.87 1.50 -6.76
C ILE A 38 7.24 2.56 -5.75
N HIS A 39 7.86 2.15 -4.63
CA HIS A 39 8.22 3.05 -3.54
C HIS A 39 9.73 3.00 -3.26
N SER A 40 10.42 4.14 -3.35
CA SER A 40 11.87 4.21 -3.12
C SER A 40 12.28 3.80 -1.71
N GLY A 41 11.44 4.11 -0.71
CA GLY A 41 11.64 3.65 0.67
C GLY A 41 11.46 2.14 0.86
N CYS A 42 10.90 1.43 -0.12
CA CYS A 42 10.81 -0.02 -0.15
C CYS A 42 11.90 -0.63 -1.04
N GLY A 43 12.93 0.12 -1.44
CA GLY A 43 13.94 -0.40 -2.38
C GLY A 43 13.47 -0.45 -3.84
N ASN A 44 12.53 0.42 -4.23
CA ASN A 44 11.93 0.48 -5.56
C ASN A 44 11.10 -0.77 -5.94
N MET A 45 10.39 -1.32 -4.97
CA MET A 45 9.41 -2.38 -5.17
C MET A 45 8.04 -1.98 -4.56
N PRO A 46 6.96 -2.72 -4.86
CA PRO A 46 5.68 -2.56 -4.19
C PRO A 46 5.76 -2.85 -2.69
N PRO A 47 5.00 -2.13 -1.84
CA PRO A 47 4.96 -2.38 -0.40
C PRO A 47 4.68 -3.83 -0.01
N ALA A 48 3.73 -4.49 -0.68
CA ALA A 48 3.38 -5.88 -0.37
C ALA A 48 4.54 -6.86 -0.63
N GLU A 49 5.33 -6.61 -1.67
CA GLU A 49 6.50 -7.43 -2.00
C GLU A 49 7.62 -7.18 -0.97
N PHE A 50 7.83 -5.93 -0.57
CA PHE A 50 8.78 -5.58 0.49
C PHE A 50 8.42 -6.24 1.82
N GLU A 51 7.15 -6.17 2.23
CA GLU A 51 6.67 -6.83 3.46
C GLU A 51 6.85 -8.35 3.39
N SER A 52 6.56 -8.96 2.23
CA SER A 52 6.74 -10.40 2.03
C SER A 52 8.20 -10.81 2.22
N LEU A 53 9.16 -10.07 1.64
CA LEU A 53 10.58 -10.32 1.85
C LEU A 53 11.00 -10.12 3.31
N PHE A 54 10.49 -9.08 3.96
CA PHE A 54 10.77 -8.82 5.37
C PHE A 54 10.32 -9.99 6.25
N TYR A 55 9.11 -10.49 6.08
CA TYR A 55 8.61 -11.62 6.88
C TYR A 55 9.36 -12.92 6.60
N LEU A 56 9.70 -13.22 5.34
CA LEU A 56 10.51 -14.39 4.99
C LEU A 56 11.89 -14.35 5.68
N GLN A 57 12.52 -13.18 5.70
CA GLN A 57 13.81 -13.01 6.39
C GLN A 57 13.66 -13.22 7.90
N ASN A 58 12.65 -12.59 8.52
CA ASN A 58 12.42 -12.74 9.96
C ASN A 58 12.10 -14.20 10.33
N GLU A 59 11.31 -14.91 9.53
CA GLU A 59 11.05 -16.33 9.75
C GLU A 59 12.32 -17.18 9.62
N ALA A 60 13.16 -16.90 8.63
CA ALA A 60 14.44 -17.59 8.48
C ALA A 60 15.39 -17.33 9.66
N ASP A 61 15.43 -16.09 10.16
CA ASP A 61 16.23 -15.72 11.32
C ASP A 61 15.73 -16.41 12.60
N ILE A 62 14.41 -16.48 12.81
CA ILE A 62 13.78 -17.22 13.92
C ILE A 62 14.15 -18.71 13.88
N VAL A 63 14.13 -19.33 12.70
CA VAL A 63 14.48 -20.75 12.53
C VAL A 63 15.98 -21.00 12.69
N ALA A 64 16.83 -20.05 12.30
CA ALA A 64 18.28 -20.17 12.44
C ALA A 64 18.78 -19.98 13.89
N GLU A 65 18.01 -19.30 14.73
CA GLU A 65 18.31 -19.08 16.16
C GLU A 65 17.70 -20.16 17.09
N ALA A 66 16.90 -21.10 16.57
CA ALA A 66 16.24 -22.18 17.33
C ALA A 66 17.04 -23.50 17.33
#